data_AF-A0A955KTI4-F1
#
_entry.id   AF-A0A955KTI4-F1
#
_cell.length_a   1.000
_cell.length_b   1.000
_cell.length_c   1.000
_cell.angle_alpha   90.00
_cell.angle_beta   90.00
_cell.angle_gamma   90.00
#
_symmetry.space_group_name_H-M   'P 1'
#
loop_
_entity.id
_entity.type
_entity.pdbx_description
1 polymer ?
#
loop_
_entity_poly.entity_id
_entity_poly.type
_entity_poly.pdbx_seq_one_letter_code
_entity_poly.pdbx_strand_id
1 'polypeptide(L)'
;MTYTAIIRNRGQLTIPDKIREQLDWVETSMPITIAVRGKHEIVLQPVKKVQGKQRKMLLQTMKKIRKLPSAKTNLTQFVINDRQNRL
;
A
#
# COMPACT_ATOMS: atom_id res chain seq x y z
N MET A 1 19.76 2.10 -23.10
CA MET A 1 20.96 1.96 -22.24
C MET A 1 20.80 0.65 -21.49
N THR A 2 21.85 -0.17 -21.45
CA THR A 2 21.79 -1.51 -20.84
C THR A 2 22.79 -1.58 -19.72
N TYR A 3 22.40 -2.16 -18.58
CA TYR A 3 23.27 -2.33 -17.42
C TYR A 3 23.36 -3.82 -17.10
N THR A 4 24.58 -4.29 -16.85
CA THR A 4 24.83 -5.64 -16.34
C THR A 4 25.12 -5.53 -14.85
N ALA A 5 24.42 -6.32 -14.04
CA ALA A 5 24.59 -6.35 -12.60
C ALA A 5 24.55 -7.80 -12.11
N ILE A 6 25.17 -8.03 -10.94
CA ILE A 6 25.19 -9.34 -10.28
C ILE A 6 24.14 -9.33 -9.17
N ILE A 7 23.39 -10.42 -9.05
CA ILE A 7 22.48 -10.65 -7.92
C ILE A 7 23.34 -10.97 -6.71
N ARG A 8 23.27 -10.12 -5.68
CA ARG A 8 23.99 -10.32 -4.42
C ARG A 8 23.31 -11.40 -3.56
N ASN A 9 23.95 -11.76 -2.45
CA ASN A 9 23.38 -12.66 -1.45
C ASN A 9 21.96 -12.22 -1.08
N ARG A 10 21.07 -13.22 -0.88
CA ARG A 10 19.64 -13.02 -0.59
C ARG A 10 18.82 -12.41 -1.75
N GLY A 11 19.30 -12.53 -2.99
CA GLY A 11 18.51 -12.10 -4.17
C GLY A 11 18.45 -10.59 -4.36
N GLN A 12 19.38 -9.82 -3.77
CA GLN A 12 19.36 -8.36 -3.85
C GLN A 12 19.98 -7.87 -5.17
N LEU A 13 19.29 -6.95 -5.85
CA LEU A 13 19.79 -6.24 -7.03
C LEU A 13 19.96 -4.75 -6.69
N THR A 14 21.14 -4.19 -6.98
CA THR A 14 21.38 -2.76 -6.84
C THR A 14 21.01 -2.05 -8.14
N ILE A 15 20.08 -1.10 -8.07
CA ILE A 15 19.73 -0.24 -9.21
C ILE A 15 20.82 0.85 -9.32
N PRO A 16 21.52 0.98 -10.46
CA PRO A 16 22.52 2.02 -10.68
C PRO A 16 21.96 3.44 -10.53
N ASP A 17 22.76 4.37 -10.02
CA ASP A 17 22.31 5.73 -9.71
C ASP A 17 21.78 6.49 -10.93
N LYS A 18 22.37 6.28 -12.12
CA LYS A 18 21.86 6.82 -13.38
C LYS A 18 20.43 6.40 -13.72
N ILE A 19 20.00 5.20 -13.31
CA ILE A 19 18.59 4.76 -13.47
C ILE A 19 17.71 5.45 -12.43
N ARG A 20 18.21 5.64 -11.21
CA ARG A 20 17.48 6.33 -10.13
C ARG A 20 17.22 7.79 -10.48
N GLU A 21 18.20 8.48 -11.05
CA GLU A 21 18.08 9.86 -11.51
C GLU A 21 17.04 10.05 -12.62
N GLN A 22 16.76 9.00 -13.40
CA GLN A 22 15.79 9.03 -14.50
C GLN A 22 14.37 8.64 -14.08
N LEU A 23 14.19 8.06 -12.90
CA LEU A 23 12.93 7.49 -12.46
C LEU A 23 12.56 8.03 -11.07
N ASP A 24 11.58 8.93 -11.03
CA ASP A 24 11.10 9.64 -9.82
C ASP A 24 10.58 8.75 -8.68
N TRP A 25 10.41 7.45 -8.93
CA TRP A 25 9.88 6.51 -7.96
C TRP A 25 10.93 5.54 -7.39
N VAL A 26 12.19 5.62 -7.84
CA VAL A 26 13.25 4.74 -7.34
C VAL A 26 13.92 5.38 -6.12
N GLU A 27 13.10 5.73 -5.13
CA GLU A 27 13.54 6.26 -3.84
C GLU A 27 13.71 5.13 -2.81
N THR A 28 14.54 5.38 -1.80
CA THR A 28 14.73 4.44 -0.69
C THR A 28 13.40 4.22 0.03
N SER A 29 13.10 2.95 0.36
CA SER A 29 11.88 2.54 1.07
C SER A 29 10.56 2.79 0.31
N MET A 30 10.60 3.04 -1.00
CA MET A 30 9.38 3.14 -1.81
C MET A 30 8.78 1.74 -2.06
N PRO A 31 7.47 1.53 -1.80
CA PRO A 31 6.83 0.25 -2.08
C PRO A 31 6.71 0.01 -3.58
N ILE A 32 7.16 -1.16 -4.03
CA ILE A 32 7.12 -1.61 -5.42
C ILE A 32 6.41 -2.96 -5.55
N THR A 33 5.78 -3.16 -6.70
CA THR A 33 5.27 -4.45 -7.15
C THR A 33 6.31 -5.09 -8.06
N ILE A 34 6.54 -6.39 -7.88
CA ILE A 34 7.42 -7.21 -8.72
C ILE A 34 6.53 -8.20 -9.47
N ALA A 35 6.57 -8.15 -10.80
CA ALA A 35 5.83 -9.08 -11.66
C ALA A 35 6.80 -9.76 -12.63
N VAL A 36 6.58 -11.05 -12.90
CA VAL A 36 7.31 -11.79 -13.93
C VAL A 36 6.54 -11.68 -15.24
N ARG A 37 7.19 -11.16 -16.29
CA ARG A 37 6.62 -11.07 -17.64
C ARG A 37 7.36 -12.06 -18.54
N GLY A 38 6.72 -13.18 -18.88
CA GLY A 38 7.36 -14.23 -19.67
C GLY A 38 8.47 -14.98 -18.91
N LYS A 39 9.41 -15.60 -19.64
CA LYS A 39 10.41 -16.51 -19.04
C LYS A 39 11.62 -15.80 -18.43
N HIS A 40 11.95 -14.59 -18.89
CA HIS A 40 13.22 -13.93 -18.55
C HIS A 40 13.08 -12.44 -18.22
N GLU A 41 11.87 -11.93 -18.01
CA GLU A 41 11.66 -10.52 -17.70
C GLU A 41 11.01 -10.37 -16.33
N ILE A 42 11.58 -9.49 -15.52
CA ILE A 42 10.99 -9.01 -14.27
C ILE A 42 10.65 -7.54 -14.48
N VAL A 43 9.41 -7.19 -14.19
CA VAL A 43 8.90 -5.82 -14.28
C VAL A 43 8.71 -5.29 -12.86
N LEU A 44 9.38 -4.18 -12.57
CA LEU A 44 9.25 -3.45 -11.31
C LEU A 44 8.37 -2.23 -11.54
N GLN A 45 7.36 -2.04 -10.69
CA GLN A 45 6.45 -0.89 -10.79
C GLN A 45 6.20 -0.30 -9.41
N PRO A 46 6.14 1.03 -9.27
CA PRO A 46 5.75 1.64 -8.01
C PRO A 46 4.30 1.28 -7.68
N VAL A 47 4.04 0.95 -6.42
CA VAL A 47 2.66 0.84 -5.94
C VAL A 47 2.06 2.24 -6.05
N LYS A 48 1.05 2.42 -6.91
CA LYS A 48 0.37 3.71 -7.08
C LYS A 48 -0.02 4.22 -5.69
N LYS A 49 0.53 5.38 -5.28
CA LYS A 49 0.05 6.13 -4.11
C LYS A 49 -1.46 6.19 -4.26
N VAL A 50 -2.18 5.68 -3.25
CA VAL A 50 -3.64 5.73 -3.15
C VAL A 50 -4.13 7.05 -3.71
N GLN A 51 -4.71 7.01 -4.92
CA GLN A 51 -5.08 8.20 -5.67
C GLN A 51 -5.95 9.08 -4.77
N GLY A 52 -5.80 10.40 -4.85
CA GLY A 52 -6.52 11.36 -4.00
C GLY A 52 -8.03 11.16 -3.92
N LYS A 53 -8.64 10.43 -4.88
CA LYS A 53 -10.03 9.98 -4.86
C LYS A 53 -10.36 9.04 -3.69
N GLN A 54 -9.52 8.06 -3.39
CA GLN A 54 -9.71 7.14 -2.26
C GLN A 54 -9.53 7.86 -0.91
N ARG A 55 -8.55 8.78 -0.82
CA ARG A 55 -8.38 9.65 0.35
C ARG A 55 -9.59 10.56 0.58
N LYS A 56 -10.13 11.17 -0.49
CA LYS A 56 -11.37 11.97 -0.44
C LYS A 56 -12.56 11.11 0.03
N MET A 57 -12.70 9.90 -0.50
CA MET A 57 -13.75 8.97 -0.09
C MET A 57 -13.62 8.60 1.40
N LEU A 58 -12.43 8.25 1.87
CA LEU A 58 -12.15 7.97 3.29
C LEU A 58 -12.53 9.15 4.18
N LEU A 59 -12.11 10.37 3.82
CA LEU A 59 -12.43 11.58 4.57
C LEU A 59 -13.94 11.87 4.57
N GLN A 60 -14.63 11.63 3.46
CA GLN A 60 -16.09 11.76 3.38
C GLN A 60 -16.79 10.73 4.26
N THR A 61 -16.34 9.47 4.26
CA THR A 61 -16.88 8.42 5.11
C THR A 61 -16.67 8.75 6.59
N MET A 62 -15.46 9.18 7.00
CA MET A 62 -15.20 9.61 8.37
C MET A 62 -16.10 10.79 8.79
N LYS A 63 -16.29 11.78 7.90
CA LYS A 63 -17.21 12.90 8.17
C LYS A 63 -18.67 12.43 8.32
N LYS A 64 -19.12 11.46 7.52
CA LYS A 64 -20.46 10.88 7.64
C LYS A 64 -20.61 10.17 8.98
N ILE A 65 -19.64 9.33 9.38
CA ILE A 65 -19.65 8.61 10.66
C ILE A 65 -19.70 9.59 11.84
N ARG A 66 -18.90 10.67 11.83
CA ARG A 66 -18.95 11.68 12.91
C ARG A 66 -20.27 12.43 13.01
N LYS A 67 -21.02 12.53 11.91
CA LYS A 67 -22.34 13.16 11.86
C LYS A 67 -23.47 12.20 12.23
N LEU A 68 -23.19 10.90 12.32
CA LEU A 68 -24.19 9.96 12.81
C LEU A 68 -24.51 10.34 14.27
N PRO A 69 -25.80 10.47 14.61
CA PRO A 69 -26.17 10.70 16.00
C PRO A 69 -25.62 9.55 16.83
N SER A 70 -25.04 9.87 17.98
CA SER A 70 -24.64 8.86 18.96
C SER A 70 -25.87 8.00 19.26
N ALA A 71 -25.81 6.73 18.90
CA ALA A 71 -26.85 5.79 19.26
C ALA A 71 -26.98 5.82 20.79
N LYS A 72 -28.21 6.01 21.30
CA LYS A 72 -28.51 5.89 22.74
C LYS A 72 -28.50 4.42 23.14
N THR A 73 -27.40 3.74 22.88
CA THR A 73 -27.21 2.33 23.22
C THR A 73 -26.32 2.26 24.46
N ASN A 74 -26.69 1.38 25.38
CA ASN A 74 -25.86 1.09 26.53
C ASN A 74 -24.57 0.42 26.03
N LEU A 75 -23.42 1.09 26.25
CA LEU A 75 -22.09 0.61 25.86
C LEU A 75 -21.80 -0.79 26.42
N THR A 76 -22.34 -1.11 27.61
CA THR A 76 -22.19 -2.42 28.24
C THR A 76 -22.91 -3.51 27.42
N GLN A 77 -24.13 -3.24 26.95
CA GLN A 77 -24.88 -4.18 26.10
C GLN A 77 -24.17 -4.42 24.76
N PHE A 78 -23.59 -3.36 24.19
CA PHE A 78 -22.84 -3.45 22.94
C PHE A 78 -21.61 -4.36 23.09
N VAL A 79 -20.80 -4.18 24.13
CA VAL A 79 -19.62 -5.01 24.39
C VAL A 79 -19.98 -6.47 24.67
N ILE A 80 -21.05 -6.71 25.43
CA ILE A 80 -21.54 -8.08 25.70
C ILE A 80 -21.93 -8.76 24.38
N ASN A 81 -22.72 -8.08 23.54
CA ASN A 81 -23.18 -8.62 22.27
C ASN A 81 -22.05 -8.84 21.25
N ASP A 82 -21.03 -7.96 21.21
CA ASP A 82 -19.84 -8.13 20.36
C ASP A 82 -19.01 -9.36 20.77
N ARG A 83 -18.87 -9.59 22.08
CA ARG A 83 -18.14 -10.75 22.60
C ARG A 83 -18.90 -12.06 22.44
N GLN A 84 -20.22 -12.04 22.53
CA GLN A 84 -21.06 -13.22 22.38
C GLN A 84 -21.24 -13.65 20.90
N ASN A 85 -21.20 -12.71 19.96
CA ASN A 85 -21.42 -12.99 18.53
C ASN A 85 -20.14 -13.15 17.71
N ARG A 86 -18.95 -13.10 18.32
CA ARG A 86 -17.71 -13.57 17.67
C ARG A 86 -17.66 -15.10 17.77
N LEU A 87 -18.25 -15.76 16.76
CA LEU A 87 -17.95 -17.15 16.38
C LEU A 87 -16.88 -17.15 15.28
#